data_AF-A0A850C7B2-F1
#
_entry.id   AF-A0A850C7B2-F1
#
_cell.length_a   1.000
_cell.length_b   1.000
_cell.length_c   1.000
_cell.angle_alpha   90.00
_cell.angle_beta   90.00
_cell.angle_gamma   90.00
#
_symmetry.space_group_name_H-M   'P 1'
#
loop_
_entity.id
_entity.type
_entity.pdbx_description
1 polymer ?
#
loop_
_entity_poly.entity_id
_entity_poly.type
_entity_poly.pdbx_seq_one_letter_code
_entity_poly.pdbx_strand_id
1 'polypeptide(L)' 'ITLPEGVEMVMPGDNVNLTVELIVPVALEQGSKFAIREGGLTVGAGVVTKIIE' A
#
# COMPACT_ATOMS: atom_id res chain seq x y z
N ILE A 1 1.32 -6.20 -5.79
CA ILE A 1 0.50 -5.89 -4.59
C ILE A 1 -0.28 -7.14 -4.27
N THR A 2 -0.26 -7.58 -3.01
CA THR A 2 -0.96 -8.79 -2.54
C THR A 2 -1.96 -8.41 -1.47
N LEU A 3 -3.19 -8.89 -1.62
CA LEU A 3 -4.27 -8.74 -0.64
C LEU A 3 -4.24 -9.88 0.38
N PRO A 4 -4.86 -9.71 1.57
CA PRO A 4 -5.05 -10.80 2.52
C PRO A 4 -5.83 -11.97 1.90
N GLU A 5 -5.58 -13.20 2.38
CA GLU A 5 -6.31 -14.38 1.91
C GLU A 5 -7.82 -14.20 2.03
N GLY A 6 -8.55 -14.55 0.96
CA GLY A 6 -10.01 -14.41 0.89
C GLY A 6 -10.51 -13.00 0.55
N VAL A 7 -9.62 -12.01 0.40
CA VAL A 7 -9.99 -10.66 -0.07
C VAL A 7 -9.68 -10.55 -1.56
N GLU A 8 -10.72 -10.59 -2.38
CA GLU A 8 -10.59 -10.47 -3.84
C GLU A 8 -10.54 -9.01 -4.32
N MET A 9 -11.17 -8.10 -3.59
CA MET A 9 -11.29 -6.69 -3.95
C MET A 9 -11.33 -5.81 -2.71
N VAL A 10 -10.80 -4.60 -2.83
CA VAL A 10 -10.87 -3.54 -1.81
C VAL A 10 -11.82 -2.46 -2.30
N MET A 11 -12.81 -2.08 -1.50
CA MET A 11 -13.77 -1.06 -1.87
C MET A 11 -13.33 0.33 -1.39
N PRO A 12 -13.77 1.42 -2.04
CA PRO A 12 -13.50 2.77 -1.56
C PRO A 12 -14.03 2.98 -0.14
N GLY A 13 -13.13 3.39 0.77
CA GLY A 13 -13.45 3.59 2.20
C GLY A 13 -12.99 2.45 3.11
N ASP A 14 -12.55 1.33 2.55
CA ASP A 14 -12.03 0.21 3.34
C ASP A 14 -10.62 0.49 3.86
N ASN A 15 -10.35 0.01 5.08
CA ASN A 15 -9.01 -0.04 5.65
C ASN A 15 -8.48 -1.47 5.55
N VAL A 16 -7.39 -1.66 4.82
CA VAL A 16 -6.81 -2.98 4.57
C VAL A 16 -5.29 -2.96 4.73
N ASN A 17 -4.74 -4.10 5.16
CA ASN A 17 -3.29 -4.34 5.12
C ASN A 17 -2.91 -4.89 3.74
N LEU A 18 -1.83 -4.37 3.17
CA LEU A 18 -1.37 -4.71 1.82
C LEU A 18 0.12 -5.05 1.85
N THR A 19 0.51 -6.07 1.09
CA THR A 19 1.92 -6.32 0.77
C THR A 19 2.23 -5.64 -0.58
N VAL A 20 3.25 -4.79 -0.59
CA VAL A 20 3.62 -3.98 -1.76
C VAL A 20 5.07 -4.27 -2.12
N GLU A 21 5.31 -4.51 -3.40
CA GLU A 21 6.64 -4.64 -3.99
C GLU A 21 6.89 -3.41 -4.86
N LEU A 22 8.04 -2.74 -4.66
CA LEU A 22 8.40 -1.55 -5.41
C LEU A 22 9.23 -1.93 -6.64
N ILE A 23 8.94 -1.30 -7.78
CA ILE A 23 9.68 -1.55 -9.03
C ILE A 23 11.15 -1.10 -8.97
N VAL A 24 11.46 -0.20 -8.05
CA VAL A 24 12.81 0.33 -7.80
C VAL A 24 13.03 0.45 -6.29
N PRO A 25 14.27 0.29 -5.81
CA PRO A 25 14.58 0.45 -4.40
C PRO A 25 14.39 1.91 -3.97
N VAL A 26 13.71 2.08 -2.84
CA VAL A 26 13.46 3.38 -2.20
C VAL A 26 13.82 3.25 -0.72
N ALA A 27 14.37 4.31 -0.14
CA ALA A 27 14.59 4.36 1.31
C ALA A 27 13.23 4.37 2.03
N LEU A 28 12.98 3.34 2.85
CA LEU A 28 11.74 3.17 3.59
C LEU A 28 12.02 3.15 5.10
N GLU A 29 11.09 3.70 5.87
CA GLU A 29 11.11 3.64 7.34
C GLU A 29 9.73 3.23 7.84
N GLN A 30 9.68 2.36 8.85
CA GLN A 30 8.43 1.96 9.48
C GLN A 30 7.73 3.19 10.10
N GLY A 31 6.42 3.32 9.91
CA GLY A 31 5.66 4.50 10.31
C GLY A 31 5.67 5.64 9.28
N SER A 32 6.46 5.55 8.20
CA SER A 32 6.39 6.50 7.09
C SER A 32 5.02 6.49 6.44
N LYS A 33 4.47 7.68 6.17
CA LYS A 33 3.20 7.84 5.45
C LYS A 33 3.45 7.92 3.95
N PHE A 34 2.54 7.36 3.17
CA PHE A 34 2.59 7.42 1.70
C PHE A 34 1.19 7.61 1.11
N ALA A 35 1.14 8.01 -0.16
CA ALA A 35 -0.09 8.11 -0.95
C ALA A 35 -0.01 7.18 -2.15
N ILE A 36 -1.14 6.56 -2.50
CA ILE A 36 -1.29 5.76 -3.72
C ILE A 36 -1.97 6.63 -4.76
N ARG A 37 -1.38 6.73 -5.95
CA ARG A 37 -1.87 7.58 -7.04
C ARG A 37 -2.05 6.79 -8.31
N GLU A 38 -3.16 7.03 -8.99
CA GLU A 38 -3.48 6.46 -10.29
C GLU A 38 -4.09 7.55 -11.18
N GLY A 39 -3.66 7.65 -12.44
CA GLY A 39 -4.17 8.66 -13.37
C GLY A 39 -4.01 10.11 -12.89
N GLY A 40 -3.06 10.39 -11.98
CA GLY A 40 -2.85 11.71 -11.37
C GLY A 40 -3.72 12.00 -10.14
N LEU A 41 -4.69 11.14 -9.80
CA LEU A 41 -5.55 11.27 -8.62
C LEU A 41 -5.00 10.46 -7.45
N THR A 42 -5.24 10.93 -6.22
CA THR A 42 -4.96 10.15 -5.01
C THR A 42 -6.11 9.17 -4.79
N VAL A 43 -5.81 7.88 -4.83
CA VAL A 43 -6.81 6.80 -4.66
C VAL A 43 -6.70 6.10 -3.30
N GLY A 44 -5.61 6.35 -2.56
CA GLY A 44 -5.43 5.81 -1.22
C GLY A 44 -4.32 6.52 -0.45
N ALA A 45 -4.32 6.32 0.86
CA ALA A 45 -3.27 6.77 1.77
C ALA A 45 -2.91 5.63 2.72
N GLY A 46 -1.64 5.54 3.09
CA GLY A 46 -1.16 4.43 3.90
C GLY A 46 0.00 4.81 4.80
N VAL A 47 0.33 3.88 5.69
CA VAL A 47 1.49 3.93 6.56
C VAL A 47 2.25 2.63 6.44
N VAL A 48 3.58 2.70 6.37
CA VAL A 48 4.44 1.51 6.29
C VAL A 48 4.41 0.80 7.65
N THR A 49 3.78 -0.37 7.71
CA THR A 49 3.65 -1.15 8.95
C THR A 49 4.81 -2.10 9.18
N LYS A 50 5.44 -2.61 8.13
CA LYS A 50 6.61 -3.51 8.18
C LYS A 50 7.38 -3.45 6.86
N ILE A 51 8.70 -3.52 6.92
CA ILE A 51 9.57 -3.68 5.74
C ILE A 51 9.86 -5.17 5.55
N ILE A 52 9.70 -5.64 4.33
CA ILE A 52 9.84 -7.04 3.89
C ILE A 52 10.70 -7.02 2.62
N GLU A 53 11.64 -7.98 2.51
CA GLU A 53 12.57 -8.16 1.39
C GLU A 53 12.07 -9.22 0.41
#